data_AF-A0AAP8QEF1-F1
#
_entry.id   AF-A0AAP8QEF1-F1
#
_cell.length_a   1.000
_cell.length_b   1.000
_cell.length_c   1.000
_cell.angle_alpha   90.00
_cell.angle_beta   90.00
_cell.angle_gamma   90.00
#
_symmetry.space_group_name_H-M   'P 1'
#
loop_
_entity.id
_entity.type
_entity.pdbx_description
1 polymer ?
#
loop_
_entity_poly.entity_id
_entity_poly.type
_entity_poly.pdbx_seq_one_letter_code
_entity_poly.pdbx_strand_id
1 'polypeptide(L)'
;MKRNKIILFTILVVLVISNVYFYTKNYIEMAKIESSIDTNFTSNLADIAKSLKRDSDWNTRYILAISFSSKLQSLVEYTSYSKKSSLVGSYSYVLVNFFLNQQKLGIQLNTEDNKTLIACLEALSENPTDKEKIDQLLRVITK
;
A
#
# COMPACT_ATOMS: atom_id res chain seq x y z
N MET A 1 52.21 -6.34 -27.26
CA MET A 1 51.59 -5.49 -26.21
C MET A 1 50.30 -4.77 -26.62
N LYS A 2 50.18 -4.18 -27.83
CA LYS A 2 48.98 -3.42 -28.24
C LYS A 2 47.69 -4.27 -28.39
N ARG A 3 47.80 -5.50 -28.93
CA ARG A 3 46.62 -6.37 -29.20
C ARG A 3 45.90 -6.82 -27.92
N ASN A 4 46.64 -7.22 -26.89
CA ASN A 4 46.05 -7.61 -25.60
C ASN A 4 45.38 -6.44 -24.90
N LYS A 5 45.93 -5.21 -25.02
CA LYS A 5 45.30 -3.99 -24.49
C LYS A 5 43.98 -3.66 -25.19
N ILE A 6 43.92 -3.84 -26.52
CA ILE A 6 42.67 -3.66 -27.30
C ILE A 6 41.63 -4.70 -26.89
N ILE A 7 42.02 -5.98 -26.77
CA ILE A 7 41.10 -7.05 -26.32
C ILE A 7 40.56 -6.74 -24.91
N LEU A 8 41.43 -6.34 -23.97
CA LEU A 8 41.02 -5.96 -22.62
C LEU A 8 40.07 -4.76 -22.62
N PHE A 9 40.35 -3.74 -23.44
CA PHE A 9 39.48 -2.58 -23.58
C PHE A 9 38.11 -2.96 -24.14
N THR A 10 38.06 -3.81 -25.17
CA THR A 10 36.79 -4.30 -25.73
C THR A 10 35.99 -5.09 -24.70
N ILE A 11 36.63 -5.97 -23.92
CA ILE A 11 35.98 -6.71 -22.84
C ILE A 11 35.41 -5.76 -21.78
N LEU A 12 36.18 -4.73 -21.40
CA LEU A 12 35.73 -3.73 -20.43
C LEU A 12 34.49 -2.97 -20.92
N VAL A 13 34.49 -2.53 -22.18
CA VAL A 13 33.36 -1.83 -22.80
C VAL A 13 32.12 -2.73 -22.84
N VAL A 14 32.27 -4.00 -23.24
CA VAL A 14 31.17 -4.97 -23.24
C VAL A 14 30.62 -5.16 -21.84
N LEU A 15 31.47 -5.32 -20.82
CA LEU A 15 31.04 -5.47 -19.43
C LEU A 15 30.26 -4.24 -18.94
N VAL A 16 30.73 -3.03 -19.24
CA VAL A 16 30.03 -1.80 -18.86
C VAL A 16 28.66 -1.72 -19.54
N ILE A 17 28.58 -1.97 -20.84
CA ILE A 17 27.32 -1.94 -21.60
C ILE A 17 26.34 -3.00 -21.06
N SER A 18 26.81 -4.23 -20.84
CA SER A 18 25.98 -5.29 -20.28
C SER A 18 25.49 -4.93 -18.88
N ASN A 19 26.34 -4.38 -18.02
CA ASN A 19 25.95 -3.98 -16.66
C ASN A 19 24.87 -2.89 -16.68
N VAL A 20 25.06 -1.84 -17.51
CA VAL A 20 24.07 -0.77 -17.69
C VAL A 20 22.74 -1.32 -18.22
N TYR A 21 22.79 -2.24 -19.19
CA TYR A 21 21.60 -2.89 -19.73
C TYR A 21 20.85 -3.70 -18.66
N PHE A 22 21.55 -4.54 -17.88
CA PHE A 22 20.92 -5.32 -16.82
C PHE A 22 20.35 -4.42 -15.72
N TYR A 23 21.08 -3.39 -15.32
CA TYR A 23 20.62 -2.42 -14.32
C TYR A 23 19.33 -1.72 -14.76
N THR A 24 19.32 -1.17 -15.98
CA THR A 24 18.15 -0.46 -16.52
C THR A 24 16.95 -1.39 -16.69
N LYS A 25 17.15 -2.60 -17.21
CA LYS A 25 16.09 -3.61 -17.33
C LYS A 25 15.49 -3.97 -15.97
N ASN A 26 16.34 -4.28 -14.98
CA ASN A 26 15.90 -4.64 -13.64
C ASN A 26 15.16 -3.48 -12.96
N TYR A 27 15.65 -2.24 -13.12
CA TYR A 27 14.98 -1.06 -12.59
C TYR A 27 13.56 -0.88 -13.17
N ILE A 28 13.41 -1.05 -14.49
CA ILE A 28 12.09 -0.96 -15.16
C ILE A 28 11.15 -2.06 -14.66
N GLU A 29 11.63 -3.30 -14.51
CA GLU A 29 10.83 -4.41 -14.00
C GLU A 29 10.39 -4.16 -12.55
N MET A 30 11.30 -3.70 -11.69
CA MET A 30 10.97 -3.35 -10.30
C MET A 30 9.97 -2.20 -10.21
N ALA A 31 10.10 -1.16 -11.03
CA ALA A 31 9.14 -0.06 -11.08
C ALA A 31 7.74 -0.52 -11.52
N LYS A 32 7.64 -1.47 -12.45
CA LYS A 32 6.35 -2.07 -12.85
C LYS A 32 5.72 -2.87 -11.70
N ILE A 33 6.54 -3.64 -10.98
CA ILE A 33 6.08 -4.41 -9.81
C ILE A 33 5.58 -3.45 -8.72
N GLU A 34 6.36 -2.43 -8.37
CA GLU A 34 5.97 -1.40 -7.40
C GLU A 34 4.67 -0.69 -7.81
N SER A 35 4.52 -0.31 -9.09
CA SER A 35 3.29 0.31 -9.59
C SER A 35 2.06 -0.61 -9.50
N SER A 36 2.23 -1.92 -9.75
CA SER A 36 1.17 -2.91 -9.56
C SER A 36 0.79 -3.06 -8.09
N ILE A 37 1.79 -3.09 -7.20
CA ILE A 37 1.59 -3.12 -5.75
C ILE A 37 0.87 -1.85 -5.28
N ASP A 38 1.27 -0.68 -5.76
CA ASP A 38 0.63 0.60 -5.44
C ASP A 38 -0.84 0.62 -5.87
N THR A 39 -1.14 0.07 -7.06
CA THR A 39 -2.52 -0.05 -7.57
C THR A 39 -3.35 -1.02 -6.72
N ASN A 40 -2.77 -2.15 -6.32
CA ASN A 40 -3.45 -3.09 -5.43
C ASN A 40 -3.67 -2.47 -4.05
N PHE A 41 -2.71 -1.71 -3.53
CA PHE A 41 -2.80 -1.03 -2.25
C PHE A 41 -3.97 -0.03 -2.25
N THR A 42 -4.05 0.85 -3.24
CA THR A 42 -5.15 1.82 -3.37
C THR A 42 -6.50 1.14 -3.59
N SER A 43 -6.54 0.08 -4.41
CA SER A 43 -7.77 -0.70 -4.60
C SER A 43 -8.28 -1.31 -3.30
N ASN A 44 -7.39 -1.87 -2.47
CA ASN A 44 -7.80 -2.44 -1.18
C ASN A 44 -8.35 -1.37 -0.23
N LEU A 45 -7.82 -0.13 -0.23
CA LEU A 45 -8.41 0.97 0.55
C LEU A 45 -9.85 1.27 0.11
N ALA A 46 -10.06 1.39 -1.20
CA ALA A 46 -11.38 1.59 -1.77
C ALA A 46 -12.33 0.41 -1.44
N ASP A 47 -11.82 -0.82 -1.45
CA ASP A 47 -12.62 -2.01 -1.18
C ASP A 47 -13.00 -2.15 0.30
N ILE A 48 -12.16 -1.68 1.24
CA ILE A 48 -12.59 -1.49 2.63
C ILE A 48 -13.79 -0.54 2.68
N ALA A 49 -13.67 0.66 2.09
CA ALA A 49 -14.76 1.64 2.09
C ALA A 49 -16.05 1.09 1.47
N LYS A 50 -15.95 0.37 0.34
CA LYS A 50 -17.09 -0.32 -0.30
C LYS A 50 -17.70 -1.38 0.60
N SER A 51 -16.88 -2.17 1.31
CA SER A 51 -17.38 -3.21 2.21
C SER A 51 -18.22 -2.65 3.35
N LEU A 52 -17.81 -1.51 3.93
CA LEU A 52 -18.53 -0.84 5.01
C LEU A 52 -19.87 -0.24 4.56
N LYS A 53 -19.96 0.18 3.28
CA LYS A 53 -21.18 0.71 2.65
C LYS A 53 -22.14 -0.37 2.14
N ARG A 54 -21.71 -1.63 2.08
CA ARG A 54 -22.49 -2.72 1.48
C ARG A 54 -23.80 -2.91 2.22
N ASP A 55 -24.90 -3.16 1.49
CA ASP A 55 -26.17 -3.54 2.09
C ASP A 55 -26.16 -5.02 2.51
N SER A 56 -25.49 -5.30 3.62
CA SER A 56 -25.41 -6.63 4.24
C SER A 56 -25.40 -6.51 5.77
N ASP A 57 -25.42 -7.64 6.49
CA ASP A 57 -25.25 -7.62 7.94
C ASP A 57 -23.86 -7.09 8.33
N TRP A 58 -23.77 -6.51 9.54
CA TRP A 58 -22.55 -5.88 10.05
C TRP A 58 -21.35 -6.84 10.07
N ASN A 59 -21.56 -8.10 10.43
CA ASN A 59 -20.48 -9.08 10.53
C ASN A 59 -19.87 -9.36 9.14
N THR A 60 -20.69 -9.53 8.12
CA THR A 60 -20.21 -9.68 6.73
C THR A 60 -19.41 -8.47 6.26
N ARG A 61 -19.87 -7.24 6.58
CA ARG A 61 -19.13 -6.00 6.22
C ARG A 61 -17.74 -5.99 6.86
N TYR A 62 -17.65 -6.32 8.14
CA TYR A 62 -16.39 -6.28 8.90
C TYR A 62 -15.44 -7.43 8.53
N ILE A 63 -15.94 -8.63 8.23
CA ILE A 63 -15.09 -9.72 7.69
C ILE A 63 -14.40 -9.30 6.40
N LEU A 64 -15.14 -8.63 5.51
CA LEU A 64 -14.57 -8.11 4.26
C LEU A 64 -13.56 -6.99 4.53
N ALA A 65 -13.89 -6.05 5.42
CA ALA A 65 -12.98 -5.00 5.83
C ALA A 65 -11.67 -5.55 6.41
N ILE A 66 -11.75 -6.59 7.26
CA ILE A 66 -10.59 -7.31 7.79
C ILE A 66 -9.76 -7.89 6.64
N SER A 67 -10.39 -8.64 5.72
CA SER A 67 -9.70 -9.25 4.58
C SER A 67 -8.92 -8.24 3.73
N PHE A 68 -9.55 -7.11 3.38
CA PHE A 68 -8.89 -6.06 2.60
C PHE A 68 -7.82 -5.32 3.41
N SER A 69 -8.04 -5.09 4.71
CA SER A 69 -7.04 -4.48 5.59
C SER A 69 -5.79 -5.35 5.78
N SER A 70 -5.95 -6.68 5.88
CA SER A 70 -4.82 -7.61 5.98
C SER A 70 -4.00 -7.64 4.69
N LYS A 71 -4.66 -7.54 3.53
CA LYS A 71 -3.96 -7.39 2.23
C LYS A 71 -3.20 -6.07 2.18
N LEU A 72 -3.81 -4.96 2.60
CA LEU A 72 -3.15 -3.66 2.72
C LEU A 72 -1.88 -3.74 3.57
N GLN A 73 -2.00 -4.33 4.76
CA GLN A 73 -0.88 -4.55 5.67
C GLN A 73 0.24 -5.37 5.01
N SER A 74 -0.08 -6.43 4.27
CA SER A 74 0.95 -7.25 3.60
C SER A 74 1.67 -6.54 2.43
N LEU A 75 1.04 -5.51 1.85
CA LEU A 75 1.58 -4.80 0.69
C LEU A 75 2.38 -3.56 1.07
N VAL A 76 2.08 -2.94 2.23
CA VAL A 76 2.52 -1.57 2.56
C VAL A 76 4.04 -1.36 2.45
N GLU A 77 4.84 -2.31 2.91
CA GLU A 77 6.31 -2.22 2.88
C GLU A 77 6.90 -2.17 1.46
N TYR A 78 6.15 -2.66 0.48
CA TYR A 78 6.58 -2.73 -0.92
C TYR A 78 6.00 -1.60 -1.79
N THR A 79 5.19 -0.72 -1.20
CA THR A 79 4.62 0.43 -1.92
C THR A 79 5.62 1.56 -2.09
N SER A 80 5.41 2.41 -3.10
CA SER A 80 6.11 3.69 -3.19
C SER A 80 5.64 4.68 -2.10
N TYR A 81 4.45 4.47 -1.54
CA TYR A 81 3.85 5.35 -0.53
C TYR A 81 4.54 5.24 0.83
N SER A 82 4.92 4.04 1.28
CA SER A 82 5.62 3.84 2.55
C SER A 82 7.01 4.49 2.56
N LYS A 83 7.65 4.59 1.38
CA LYS A 83 8.91 5.33 1.19
C LYS A 83 8.71 6.84 1.32
N LYS A 84 7.53 7.36 0.98
CA LYS A 84 7.18 8.78 1.04
C LYS A 84 6.69 9.22 2.43
N SER A 85 5.98 8.34 3.13
CA SER A 85 5.41 8.64 4.46
C SER A 85 5.31 7.38 5.31
N SER A 86 5.97 7.41 6.47
CA SER A 86 5.89 6.33 7.47
C SER A 86 4.48 6.15 8.04
N LEU A 87 3.64 7.18 7.96
CA LEU A 87 2.26 7.14 8.43
C LEU A 87 1.39 6.19 7.60
N VAL A 88 1.78 5.92 6.35
CA VAL A 88 1.13 4.92 5.50
C VAL A 88 1.22 3.54 6.14
N GLY A 89 2.42 3.19 6.61
CA GLY A 89 2.62 2.01 7.44
C GLY A 89 1.69 2.03 8.64
N SER A 90 1.76 3.10 9.45
CA SER A 90 0.99 3.18 10.70
C SER A 90 -0.49 2.88 10.53
N TYR A 91 -1.20 3.54 9.61
CA TYR A 91 -2.64 3.27 9.45
C TYR A 91 -2.92 1.89 8.87
N SER A 92 -2.08 1.37 7.95
CA SER A 92 -2.27 0.03 7.37
C SER A 92 -2.23 -1.07 8.44
N TYR A 93 -1.33 -0.97 9.41
CA TYR A 93 -1.27 -1.91 10.54
C TYR A 93 -2.43 -1.72 11.53
N VAL A 94 -2.81 -0.47 11.80
CA VAL A 94 -3.87 -0.17 12.78
C VAL A 94 -5.25 -0.60 12.29
N LEU A 95 -5.55 -0.46 10.99
CA LEU A 95 -6.85 -0.85 10.41
C LEU A 95 -7.21 -2.31 10.68
N VAL A 96 -6.26 -3.22 10.55
CA VAL A 96 -6.49 -4.66 10.79
C VAL A 96 -6.93 -4.89 12.23
N ASN A 97 -6.16 -4.35 13.18
CA ASN A 97 -6.46 -4.48 14.60
C ASN A 97 -7.78 -3.82 14.97
N PHE A 98 -8.05 -2.65 14.39
CA PHE A 98 -9.31 -1.94 14.59
C PHE A 98 -10.51 -2.81 14.18
N PHE A 99 -10.54 -3.33 12.95
CA PHE A 99 -11.67 -4.14 12.50
C PHE A 99 -11.80 -5.47 13.25
N LEU A 100 -10.68 -6.12 13.57
CA LEU A 100 -10.68 -7.33 14.41
C LEU A 100 -11.27 -7.06 15.80
N ASN A 101 -10.90 -5.95 16.43
CA ASN A 101 -11.40 -5.58 17.74
C ASN A 101 -12.90 -5.26 17.70
N GLN A 102 -13.36 -4.48 16.72
CA GLN A 102 -14.79 -4.21 16.54
C GLN A 102 -15.57 -5.53 16.36
N GLN A 103 -15.07 -6.44 15.50
CA GLN A 103 -15.71 -7.75 15.28
C GLN A 103 -15.78 -8.58 16.57
N LYS A 104 -14.67 -8.69 17.30
CA LYS A 104 -14.56 -9.50 18.52
C LYS A 104 -15.42 -8.96 19.67
N LEU A 105 -15.47 -7.63 19.82
CA LEU A 105 -16.20 -6.98 20.91
C LEU A 105 -17.68 -6.74 20.59
N GLY A 106 -18.09 -6.92 19.33
CA GLY A 106 -19.45 -6.60 18.89
C GLY A 106 -19.77 -5.11 18.95
N ILE A 107 -18.74 -4.26 19.00
CA ILE A 107 -18.89 -2.80 19.07
C ILE A 107 -18.99 -2.28 17.64
N GLN A 108 -19.89 -1.33 17.41
CA GLN A 108 -20.00 -0.61 16.15
C GLN A 108 -19.63 0.84 16.38
N LEU A 109 -18.95 1.44 15.40
CA LEU A 109 -18.81 2.90 15.37
C LEU A 109 -20.19 3.54 15.32
N ASN A 110 -20.30 4.70 15.99
CA ASN A 110 -21.45 5.56 15.78
C ASN A 110 -21.51 6.03 14.31
N THR A 111 -22.67 6.52 13.90
CA THR A 111 -22.92 6.90 12.50
C THR A 111 -21.92 7.92 11.95
N GLU A 112 -21.48 8.87 12.77
CA GLU A 112 -20.60 9.95 12.33
C GLU A 112 -19.14 9.48 12.17
N ASP A 113 -18.65 8.71 13.13
CA ASP A 113 -17.31 8.10 13.06
C ASP A 113 -17.24 7.09 11.89
N ASN A 114 -18.31 6.34 11.63
CA ASN A 114 -18.36 5.42 10.49
C ASN A 114 -18.34 6.17 9.14
N LYS A 115 -19.07 7.29 9.02
CA LYS A 115 -19.01 8.15 7.82
C LYS A 115 -17.61 8.73 7.64
N THR A 116 -17.00 9.19 8.72
CA THR A 116 -15.64 9.73 8.71
C THR A 116 -14.62 8.68 8.27
N LEU A 117 -14.70 7.46 8.83
CA LEU A 117 -13.86 6.34 8.43
C LEU A 117 -13.95 6.06 6.93
N ILE A 118 -15.18 5.93 6.40
CA ILE A 118 -15.43 5.66 4.98
C ILE A 118 -14.84 6.78 4.11
N ALA A 119 -15.12 8.04 4.44
CA ALA A 119 -14.63 9.18 3.67
C ALA A 119 -13.09 9.27 3.66
N CYS A 120 -12.44 8.96 4.79
CA CYS A 120 -10.98 8.93 4.86
C CYS A 120 -10.42 7.80 3.99
N LEU A 121 -11.01 6.60 4.03
CA LEU A 121 -10.57 5.46 3.21
C LEU A 121 -10.72 5.74 1.70
N GLU A 122 -11.79 6.42 1.29
CA GLU A 122 -11.99 6.85 -0.09
C GLU A 122 -10.92 7.86 -0.51
N ALA A 123 -10.71 8.91 0.28
CA ALA A 123 -9.69 9.92 -0.02
C ALA A 123 -8.27 9.32 -0.06
N LEU A 124 -7.94 8.42 0.88
CA LEU A 124 -6.65 7.73 0.92
C LEU A 124 -6.50 6.71 -0.21
N SER A 125 -7.60 6.21 -0.79
CA SER A 125 -7.51 5.38 -2.01
C SER A 125 -7.05 6.18 -3.24
N GLU A 126 -7.28 7.50 -3.25
CA GLU A 126 -6.81 8.40 -4.30
C GLU A 126 -5.42 8.97 -3.99
N ASN A 127 -5.18 9.32 -2.72
CA ASN A 127 -3.90 9.82 -2.23
C ASN A 127 -3.52 9.19 -0.88
N PRO A 128 -2.84 8.04 -0.88
CA PRO A 128 -2.45 7.33 0.35
C PRO A 128 -1.58 8.14 1.32
N THR A 129 -0.94 9.21 0.84
CA THR A 129 -0.01 10.02 1.63
C THR A 129 -0.63 11.32 2.15
N ASP A 130 -1.94 11.52 1.98
CA ASP A 130 -2.64 12.70 2.51
C ASP A 130 -2.60 12.73 4.03
N LYS A 131 -1.75 13.61 4.59
CA LYS A 131 -1.54 13.70 6.03
C LYS A 131 -2.81 14.06 6.80
N GLU A 132 -3.63 14.97 6.28
CA GLU A 132 -4.85 15.40 6.97
C GLU A 132 -5.83 14.23 7.09
N LYS A 133 -5.98 13.47 5.99
CA LYS A 133 -6.86 12.30 5.96
C LYS A 133 -6.31 11.14 6.79
N ILE A 134 -4.99 10.96 6.86
CA ILE A 134 -4.39 9.98 7.78
C ILE A 134 -4.64 10.37 9.23
N ASP A 135 -4.39 11.64 9.61
CA ASP A 135 -4.60 12.11 10.98
C ASP A 135 -6.07 11.98 11.39
N GLN A 136 -7.00 12.30 10.49
CA GLN A 136 -8.43 12.11 10.69
C GLN A 136 -8.81 10.64 10.83
N LEU A 137 -8.27 9.76 9.99
CA LEU A 137 -8.48 8.32 10.06
C LEU A 137 -8.00 7.76 11.40
N LEU A 138 -6.77 8.07 11.79
CA LEU A 138 -6.16 7.58 13.02
C LEU A 138 -6.98 7.99 14.25
N ARG A 139 -7.46 9.24 14.31
CA ARG A 139 -8.35 9.70 15.38
C ARG A 139 -9.65 8.90 15.52
N VAL A 140 -10.15 8.28 14.44
CA VAL A 140 -11.34 7.43 14.49
C VAL A 140 -10.98 6.02 14.95
N ILE A 141 -9.88 5.46 14.42
CA ILE A 141 -9.56 4.03 14.60
C ILE A 141 -8.68 3.71 15.81
N THR A 142 -8.18 4.73 16.53
CA THR A 142 -7.41 4.58 17.77
C THR A 142 -8.12 5.08 19.03
N LYS A 143 -9.44 5.32 18.96
CA LYS A 143 -10.25 5.60 20.16
C LYS A 143 -10.39 4.34 21.01
#